data_AF-A0A957Z5M1-F1
#
_entry.id   AF-A0A957Z5M1-F1
#
_cell.length_a   1.000
_cell.length_b   1.000
_cell.length_c   1.000
_cell.angle_alpha   90.00
_cell.angle_beta   90.00
_cell.angle_gamma   90.00
#
_symmetry.space_group_name_H-M   'P 1'
#
loop_
_entity.id
_entity.type
_entity.pdbx_description
1 polymer ?
#
loop_
_entity_poly.entity_id
_entity_poly.type
_entity_poly.pdbx_seq_one_letter_code
_entity_poly.pdbx_strand_id
1 'polypeptide(L)'
;KVANFLRAEDFFRERHAWLYEAMLSLHERHEPLDYVTVVDELERRDRLEEVGGPAYITDLISGTPSAMYVDHYAHIVERSALRRRLISAAGQIAEIAYDDSQEVDTVVDKAESLIFGVSESLIHRDLMPIRAIMGDVVDHIDFLARNQDTLMGVPTGFTFLDRLLGGLQKSDLIILAARPAMGKTSLALNVAQ
;
A
#
# COMPACT_ATOMS: atom_id res chain seq x y z
N LYS A 1 -1.20 1.51 -8.10
CA LYS A 1 -0.79 1.44 -6.67
C LYS A 1 -0.79 0.01 -6.16
N VAL A 2 -1.94 -0.67 -6.14
CA VAL A 2 -2.06 -2.07 -5.66
C VAL A 2 -1.25 -3.07 -6.51
N ALA A 3 -1.15 -2.86 -7.83
CA ALA A 3 -0.42 -3.72 -8.77
C ALA A 3 1.08 -3.91 -8.44
N ASN A 4 1.66 -3.07 -7.57
CA ASN A 4 3.07 -3.16 -7.21
C ASN A 4 3.39 -4.33 -6.27
N PHE A 5 2.40 -4.80 -5.49
CA PHE A 5 2.63 -5.82 -4.46
C PHE A 5 1.59 -6.95 -4.48
N LEU A 6 0.40 -6.73 -5.05
CA LEU A 6 -0.61 -7.76 -5.16
C LEU A 6 -0.55 -8.44 -6.53
N ARG A 7 -0.59 -9.76 -6.55
CA ARG A 7 -0.64 -10.60 -7.76
C ARG A 7 -1.99 -11.30 -7.86
N ALA A 8 -2.37 -11.74 -9.07
CA ALA A 8 -3.62 -12.48 -9.27
C ALA A 8 -3.70 -13.74 -8.38
N GLU A 9 -2.57 -14.44 -8.21
CA GLU A 9 -2.44 -15.63 -7.36
C GLU A 9 -2.68 -15.37 -5.85
N ASP A 10 -2.64 -14.10 -5.41
CA ASP A 10 -2.92 -13.74 -4.02
C ASP A 10 -4.41 -13.87 -3.67
N PHE A 11 -5.28 -13.89 -4.68
CA PHE A 11 -6.70 -14.12 -4.47
C PHE A 11 -6.98 -15.60 -4.22
N PHE A 12 -7.70 -15.91 -3.13
CA PHE A 12 -8.07 -17.28 -2.80
C PHE A 12 -9.10 -17.87 -3.78
N ARG A 13 -10.01 -17.03 -4.27
CA ARG A 13 -11.04 -17.43 -5.22
C ARG A 13 -10.51 -17.19 -6.63
N GLU A 14 -10.51 -18.24 -7.44
CA GLU A 14 -10.00 -18.20 -8.82
C GLU A 14 -10.69 -17.14 -9.68
N ARG A 15 -12.02 -17.00 -9.58
CA ARG A 15 -12.76 -15.90 -10.22
C ARG A 15 -12.28 -14.49 -9.89
N HIS A 16 -11.75 -14.28 -8.68
CA HIS A 16 -11.16 -12.98 -8.30
C HIS A 16 -9.77 -12.80 -8.89
N ALA A 17 -9.00 -13.89 -9.00
CA ALA A 17 -7.71 -13.89 -9.69
C ALA A 17 -7.89 -13.53 -11.16
N TRP A 18 -8.84 -14.16 -11.87
CA TRP A 18 -9.12 -13.84 -13.28
C TRP A 18 -9.58 -12.40 -13.49
N LEU A 19 -10.45 -11.89 -12.60
CA LEU A 19 -10.89 -10.50 -12.67
C LEU A 19 -9.72 -9.54 -12.47
N TYR A 20 -8.85 -9.82 -11.50
CA TYR A 20 -7.65 -9.02 -11.27
C TYR A 20 -6.66 -9.09 -12.43
N GLU A 21 -6.50 -10.25 -13.05
CA GLU A 21 -5.64 -10.45 -14.22
C GLU A 21 -6.15 -9.69 -15.45
N ALA A 22 -7.47 -9.69 -15.68
CA ALA A 22 -8.10 -8.87 -16.72
C ALA A 22 -7.83 -7.38 -16.49
N MET A 23 -7.98 -6.90 -15.25
CA MET A 23 -7.65 -5.52 -14.87
C MET A 23 -6.16 -5.20 -15.07
N LEU A 24 -5.24 -6.10 -14.72
CA LEU A 24 -3.82 -5.91 -14.96
C LEU A 24 -3.50 -5.79 -16.45
N SER A 25 -4.09 -6.65 -17.28
CA SER A 25 -3.88 -6.60 -18.73
C SER A 25 -4.40 -5.32 -19.36
N LEU A 26 -5.58 -4.83 -18.94
CA LEU A 26 -6.11 -3.54 -19.38
C LEU A 26 -5.16 -2.41 -18.96
N HIS A 27 -4.65 -2.46 -17.73
CA HIS A 27 -3.71 -1.49 -17.21
C HIS A 27 -2.40 -1.44 -18.01
N GLU A 28 -1.84 -2.61 -18.36
CA GLU A 28 -0.62 -2.72 -19.17
C GLU A 28 -0.80 -2.14 -20.58
N ARG A 29 -1.99 -2.33 -21.18
CA ARG A 29 -2.36 -1.73 -22.47
C ARG A 29 -2.75 -0.25 -22.37
N HIS A 30 -2.69 0.34 -21.17
CA HIS A 30 -3.12 1.72 -20.89
C HIS A 30 -4.59 1.98 -21.28
N GLU A 31 -5.42 0.95 -21.23
CA GLU A 31 -6.85 1.05 -21.44
C GLU A 31 -7.55 1.49 -20.14
N PRO A 32 -8.68 2.23 -20.24
CA PRO A 32 -9.48 2.57 -19.07
C PRO A 32 -9.89 1.33 -18.29
N LEU A 33 -9.90 1.46 -16.95
CA LEU A 33 -10.42 0.43 -16.05
C LEU A 33 -11.82 0.83 -15.60
N ASP A 34 -12.83 0.31 -16.30
CA ASP A 34 -14.24 0.49 -15.97
C ASP A 34 -15.02 -0.82 -16.16
N TYR A 35 -16.31 -0.80 -15.83
CA TYR A 35 -17.16 -1.98 -15.94
C TYR A 35 -17.21 -2.55 -17.37
N VAL A 36 -17.30 -1.70 -18.39
CA VAL A 36 -17.47 -2.15 -19.78
C VAL A 36 -16.19 -2.81 -20.28
N THR A 37 -15.05 -2.15 -20.06
CA THR A 37 -13.72 -2.65 -20.46
C THR A 37 -13.36 -3.95 -19.75
N VAL A 38 -13.69 -4.10 -18.46
CA VAL A 38 -13.45 -5.35 -17.71
C VAL A 38 -14.35 -6.49 -18.20
N VAL A 39 -15.63 -6.22 -18.49
CA VAL A 39 -16.53 -7.23 -19.07
C VAL A 39 -16.02 -7.66 -20.44
N ASP A 40 -15.69 -6.72 -21.32
CA ASP A 40 -15.18 -7.00 -22.67
C ASP A 40 -13.88 -7.83 -22.62
N GLU A 41 -12.93 -7.48 -21.73
CA GLU A 41 -11.69 -8.24 -21.59
C GLU A 41 -11.93 -9.66 -21.02
N LEU A 42 -12.91 -9.84 -20.13
CA LEU A 42 -13.30 -11.16 -19.62
C LEU A 42 -14.02 -12.01 -20.67
N GLU A 43 -14.84 -11.40 -21.53
CA GLU A 43 -15.45 -12.07 -22.68
C GLU A 43 -14.39 -12.50 -23.69
N ARG A 44 -13.44 -11.61 -24.02
CA ARG A 44 -12.32 -11.90 -24.93
C ARG A 44 -11.43 -13.06 -24.44
N ARG A 45 -11.42 -13.32 -23.14
CA ARG A 45 -10.68 -14.41 -22.49
C ARG A 45 -11.52 -15.68 -22.27
N ASP A 46 -12.79 -15.68 -22.71
CA ASP A 46 -13.75 -16.75 -22.46
C ASP A 46 -13.96 -17.05 -20.95
N ARG A 47 -13.83 -16.04 -20.07
CA ARG A 47 -13.94 -16.20 -18.60
C ARG A 47 -15.12 -15.47 -17.96
N LEU A 48 -15.87 -14.66 -18.70
CA LEU A 48 -16.98 -13.88 -18.14
C LEU A 48 -18.00 -14.75 -17.38
N GLU A 49 -18.46 -15.83 -18.00
CA GLU A 49 -19.44 -16.74 -17.40
C GLU A 49 -18.87 -17.45 -16.16
N GLU A 50 -17.60 -17.86 -16.20
CA GLU A 50 -16.95 -18.55 -15.09
C GLU A 50 -16.74 -17.65 -13.86
N VAL A 51 -16.58 -16.34 -14.08
CA VAL A 51 -16.51 -15.35 -13.01
C VAL A 51 -17.89 -15.14 -12.33
N GLY A 52 -18.98 -15.46 -13.03
CA GLY A 52 -20.36 -15.27 -12.58
C GLY A 52 -21.15 -14.27 -13.41
N GLY A 53 -20.63 -13.89 -14.58
CA GLY A 53 -21.27 -12.98 -15.52
C GLY A 53 -21.23 -11.50 -15.11
N PRO A 54 -21.83 -10.62 -15.92
CA PRO A 54 -21.82 -9.17 -15.68
C PRO A 54 -22.52 -8.76 -14.37
N ALA A 55 -23.51 -9.54 -13.93
CA ALA A 55 -24.21 -9.32 -12.67
C ALA A 55 -23.28 -9.44 -11.46
N TYR A 56 -22.37 -10.43 -11.46
CA TYR A 56 -21.42 -10.60 -10.36
C TYR A 56 -20.46 -9.41 -10.22
N ILE A 57 -20.02 -8.84 -11.33
CA ILE A 57 -19.15 -7.66 -11.35
C ILE A 57 -19.90 -6.44 -10.78
N THR A 58 -21.18 -6.29 -11.14
CA THR A 58 -22.05 -5.23 -10.61
C THR A 58 -22.25 -5.38 -9.09
N ASP A 59 -22.41 -6.61 -8.60
CA ASP A 59 -22.51 -6.90 -7.16
C ASP A 59 -21.20 -6.55 -6.42
N LEU A 60 -20.03 -6.82 -7.00
CA LEU A 60 -18.74 -6.44 -6.42
C LEU A 60 -18.58 -4.92 -6.30
N ILE A 61 -18.99 -4.19 -7.34
CA ILE A 61 -19.00 -2.72 -7.33
C ILE A 61 -19.91 -2.20 -6.22
N SER A 62 -21.11 -2.77 -6.10
CA SER A 62 -22.13 -2.36 -5.12
C SER A 62 -21.76 -2.73 -3.68
N GLY A 63 -21.00 -3.82 -3.49
CA GLY A 63 -20.57 -4.30 -2.18
C GLY A 63 -19.37 -3.58 -1.58
N THR A 64 -18.74 -2.65 -2.29
CA THR A 64 -17.53 -1.95 -1.84
C THR A 64 -17.89 -0.64 -1.11
N PRO A 65 -17.62 -0.51 0.20
CA PRO A 65 -18.04 0.66 0.98
C PRO A 65 -17.34 1.96 0.57
N SER A 66 -16.06 1.88 0.19
CA SER A 66 -15.27 3.03 -0.27
C SER A 66 -13.98 2.59 -0.95
N ALA A 67 -13.63 3.26 -2.05
CA ALA A 67 -12.34 3.09 -2.72
C ALA A 67 -11.16 3.68 -1.92
N MET A 68 -11.41 4.53 -0.91
CA MET A 68 -10.33 5.15 -0.12
C MET A 68 -9.50 4.13 0.69
N TYR A 69 -10.07 2.97 1.00
CA TYR A 69 -9.41 1.94 1.79
C TYR A 69 -8.81 0.81 0.93
N VAL A 70 -8.67 1.02 -0.38
CA VAL A 70 -8.19 -0.02 -1.30
C VAL A 70 -6.83 -0.59 -0.90
N ASP A 71 -5.89 0.25 -0.45
CA ASP A 71 -4.56 -0.19 -0.01
C ASP A 71 -4.67 -1.08 1.24
N HIS A 72 -5.56 -0.73 2.18
CA HIS A 72 -5.80 -1.53 3.38
C HIS A 72 -6.39 -2.92 3.04
N TYR A 73 -7.39 -2.97 2.15
CA TYR A 73 -8.00 -4.24 1.74
C TYR A 73 -7.03 -5.11 0.94
N ALA A 74 -6.22 -4.51 0.06
CA ALA A 74 -5.18 -5.22 -0.67
C ALA A 74 -4.17 -5.88 0.28
N HIS A 75 -3.73 -5.19 1.34
CA HIS A 75 -2.85 -5.77 2.37
C HIS A 75 -3.51 -6.90 3.16
N ILE A 76 -4.84 -6.92 3.34
CA ILE A 76 -5.53 -8.05 3.96
C ILE A 76 -5.45 -9.29 3.06
N VAL A 77 -5.63 -9.12 1.75
CA VAL A 77 -5.52 -10.21 0.76
C VAL A 77 -4.09 -10.75 0.72
N GLU A 78 -3.11 -9.85 0.60
CA GLU A 78 -1.68 -10.16 0.59
C GLU A 78 -1.26 -10.96 1.84
N ARG A 79 -1.59 -10.47 3.05
CA ARG A 79 -1.28 -11.18 4.31
C ARG A 79 -1.92 -12.57 4.37
N SER A 80 -3.11 -12.70 3.81
CA SER A 80 -3.81 -13.98 3.73
C SER A 80 -3.14 -14.92 2.72
N ALA A 81 -2.67 -14.40 1.58
CA ALA A 81 -1.91 -15.16 0.59
C ALA A 81 -0.58 -15.66 1.12
N LEU A 82 0.16 -14.80 1.82
CA LEU A 82 1.42 -15.15 2.48
C LEU A 82 1.24 -16.31 3.48
N ARG A 83 0.17 -16.29 4.29
CA ARG A 83 -0.16 -17.40 5.20
C ARG A 83 -0.39 -18.71 4.44
N ARG A 84 -1.07 -18.67 3.30
CA ARG A 84 -1.29 -19.87 2.47
C ARG A 84 0.02 -20.40 1.88
N ARG A 85 0.90 -19.52 1.39
CA ARG A 85 2.23 -19.91 0.91
C ARG A 85 3.05 -20.57 2.01
N LEU A 86 3.03 -20.01 3.22
CA LEU A 86 3.73 -20.59 4.38
C LEU A 86 3.20 -21.98 4.74
N ILE A 87 1.87 -22.18 4.71
CA ILE A 87 1.26 -23.49 4.94
C ILE A 87 1.68 -24.49 3.86
N SER A 88 1.70 -24.08 2.59
CA SER A 88 2.15 -24.93 1.49
C SER A 88 3.63 -25.32 1.63
N ALA A 89 4.49 -24.36 1.96
CA ALA A 89 5.91 -24.60 2.23
C ALA A 89 6.10 -25.57 3.40
N ALA A 90 5.35 -25.40 4.49
CA ALA A 90 5.40 -26.33 5.63
C ALA A 90 4.97 -27.75 5.24
N GLY A 91 3.95 -27.89 4.38
CA GLY A 91 3.54 -29.19 3.82
C GLY A 91 4.64 -29.85 3.00
N GLN A 92 5.27 -29.10 2.09
CA GLN A 92 6.38 -29.59 1.27
C GLN A 92 7.60 -29.97 2.13
N ILE A 93 7.92 -29.19 3.17
CA ILE A 93 8.98 -29.49 4.13
C ILE A 93 8.68 -30.80 4.86
N ALA A 94 7.43 -31.02 5.27
CA ALA A 94 7.04 -32.27 5.89
C ALA A 94 7.19 -33.46 4.93
N GLU A 95 6.78 -33.32 3.66
CA GLU A 95 6.91 -34.36 2.65
C GLU A 95 8.38 -34.76 2.41
N ILE A 96 9.29 -33.78 2.23
CA ILE A 96 10.72 -34.08 2.04
C ILE A 96 11.37 -34.67 3.29
N ALA A 97 10.87 -34.36 4.50
CA ALA A 97 11.39 -34.89 5.74
C ALA A 97 11.00 -36.36 5.98
N TYR A 98 9.94 -36.85 5.32
CA TYR A 98 9.56 -38.26 5.33
C TYR A 98 10.27 -39.09 4.24
N ASP A 99 10.97 -38.45 3.31
CA ASP A 99 11.66 -39.12 2.21
C ASP A 99 13.05 -39.62 2.65
N ASP A 100 13.09 -40.86 3.15
CA ASP A 100 14.32 -41.54 3.59
C ASP A 100 15.34 -41.81 2.45
N SER A 101 15.00 -41.52 1.19
CA SER A 101 15.91 -41.71 0.06
C SER A 101 16.91 -40.56 -0.13
N GLN A 102 16.69 -39.43 0.55
CA GLN A 102 17.53 -38.23 0.42
C GLN A 102 18.49 -38.07 1.59
N GLU A 103 19.68 -37.54 1.33
CA GLU A 103 20.61 -37.17 2.39
C GLU A 103 20.05 -36.01 3.22
N VAL A 104 20.24 -36.06 4.54
CA VAL A 104 19.70 -35.08 5.49
C VAL A 104 20.11 -33.65 5.13
N ASP A 105 21.35 -33.43 4.73
CA ASP A 105 21.85 -32.09 4.34
C ASP A 105 21.05 -31.53 3.13
N THR A 106 20.71 -32.38 2.16
CA THR A 106 19.88 -31.99 1.01
C THR A 106 18.46 -31.62 1.43
N VAL A 107 17.89 -32.33 2.41
CA VAL A 107 16.56 -32.03 2.96
C VAL A 107 16.56 -30.67 3.66
N VAL A 108 17.58 -30.37 4.46
CA VAL A 108 17.73 -29.07 5.13
C VAL A 108 17.85 -27.94 4.11
N ASP A 109 18.73 -28.06 3.11
CA ASP A 109 18.93 -27.04 2.07
C ASP A 109 17.63 -26.73 1.29
N LYS A 110 16.84 -27.78 0.98
CA LYS A 110 15.54 -27.62 0.33
C LYS A 110 14.53 -26.90 1.24
N ALA A 111 14.50 -27.25 2.51
CA ALA A 111 13.62 -26.60 3.48
C ALA A 111 13.96 -25.10 3.64
N GLU A 112 15.24 -24.76 3.73
CA GLU A 112 15.69 -23.37 3.76
C GLU A 112 15.28 -22.61 2.51
N SER A 113 15.47 -23.20 1.33
CA SER A 113 15.07 -22.62 0.05
C SER A 113 13.56 -22.35 -0.03
N LEU A 114 12.73 -23.27 0.46
CA LEU A 114 11.28 -23.12 0.50
C LEU A 114 10.84 -21.98 1.43
N ILE A 115 11.42 -21.88 2.64
CA ILE A 115 11.13 -20.79 3.57
C ILE A 115 11.60 -19.45 3.00
N PHE A 116 12.81 -19.42 2.41
CA PHE A 116 13.38 -18.21 1.83
C PHE A 116 12.50 -17.65 0.71
N GLY A 117 11.96 -18.49 -0.18
CA GLY A 117 11.04 -18.06 -1.23
C GLY A 117 9.74 -17.43 -0.71
N VAL A 118 9.26 -17.87 0.47
CA VAL A 118 8.10 -17.23 1.13
C VAL A 118 8.50 -15.89 1.76
N SER A 119 9.70 -15.79 2.34
CA SER A 119 10.22 -14.57 2.97
C SER A 119 10.58 -13.45 1.98
N GLU A 120 11.06 -13.77 0.78
CA GLU A 120 11.42 -12.78 -0.25
C GLU A 120 10.22 -11.87 -0.61
N SER A 121 9.01 -12.43 -0.63
CA SER A 121 7.77 -11.68 -0.86
C SER A 121 7.50 -10.59 0.18
N LEU A 122 8.03 -10.70 1.41
CA LEU A 122 7.90 -9.68 2.46
C LEU A 122 8.94 -8.55 2.32
N ILE A 123 10.14 -8.85 1.84
CA ILE A 123 11.29 -7.92 1.86
C ILE A 123 11.07 -6.74 0.91
N HIS A 124 10.32 -6.92 -0.18
CA HIS A 124 9.97 -5.84 -1.12
C HIS A 124 9.08 -4.73 -0.53
N ARG A 125 8.56 -4.90 0.69
CA ARG A 125 7.65 -3.93 1.34
C ARG A 125 8.36 -2.70 1.89
N ASP A 126 9.63 -2.80 2.28
CA ASP A 126 10.31 -1.77 3.08
C ASP A 126 11.30 -0.89 2.28
N LEU A 127 11.42 -1.11 0.97
CA LEU A 127 12.39 -0.40 0.14
C LEU A 127 11.68 0.57 -0.82
N MET A 128 11.57 1.84 -0.42
CA MET A 128 11.27 2.92 -1.37
C MET A 128 12.57 3.41 -2.03
N PRO A 129 12.66 3.44 -3.38
CA PRO A 129 13.79 4.05 -4.05
C PRO A 129 13.90 5.54 -3.67
N ILE A 130 15.07 5.99 -3.25
CA ILE A 130 15.32 7.42 -2.92
C ILE A 130 14.89 8.34 -4.07
N ARG A 131 15.03 7.88 -5.32
CA ARG A 131 14.57 8.59 -6.53
C ARG A 131 13.08 8.92 -6.53
N ALA A 132 12.24 8.08 -5.94
CA ALA A 132 10.79 8.30 -5.85
C ALA A 132 10.42 9.41 -4.84
N ILE A 133 11.29 9.66 -3.85
CA ILE A 133 11.09 10.70 -2.82
C ILE A 133 11.81 12.00 -3.21
N MET A 134 12.88 11.92 -4.00
CA MET A 134 13.67 13.08 -4.42
C MET A 134 12.86 14.13 -5.18
N GLY A 135 11.87 13.71 -5.99
CA GLY A 135 11.00 14.64 -6.72
C GLY A 135 10.23 15.56 -5.76
N ASP A 136 9.52 14.97 -4.80
CA ASP A 136 8.74 15.70 -3.80
C ASP A 136 9.62 16.64 -2.96
N VAL A 137 10.85 16.22 -2.63
CA VAL A 137 11.81 17.03 -1.86
C VAL A 137 12.31 18.22 -2.68
N VAL A 138 12.62 18.02 -3.97
CA VAL A 138 13.08 19.09 -4.86
C VAL A 138 11.96 20.08 -5.12
N ASP A 139 10.74 19.62 -5.39
CA ASP A 139 9.57 20.49 -5.58
C ASP A 139 9.27 21.30 -4.32
N HIS A 140 9.45 20.71 -3.13
CA HIS A 140 9.32 21.41 -1.86
C HIS A 140 10.39 22.49 -1.66
N ILE A 141 11.64 22.21 -2.03
CA ILE A 141 12.74 23.19 -1.98
C ILE A 141 12.51 24.32 -3.01
N ASP A 142 12.06 24.00 -4.21
CA ASP A 142 11.77 24.99 -5.26
C ASP A 142 10.60 25.90 -4.86
N PHE A 143 9.57 25.33 -4.23
CA PHE A 143 8.46 26.10 -3.67
C PHE A 143 8.94 27.07 -2.57
N LEU A 144 9.80 26.61 -1.66
CA LEU A 144 10.44 27.43 -0.63
C LEU A 144 11.31 28.56 -1.21
N ALA A 145 12.09 28.25 -2.26
CA ALA A 145 12.98 29.22 -2.88
C ALA A 145 12.23 30.33 -3.63
N ARG A 146 11.05 30.03 -4.19
CA ARG A 146 10.22 30.98 -4.95
C ARG A 146 9.30 31.84 -4.07
N ASN A 147 9.00 31.39 -2.85
CA ASN A 147 8.05 32.04 -1.94
C ASN A 147 8.72 32.54 -0.65
N GLN A 148 9.86 33.24 -0.78
CA GLN A 148 10.67 33.68 0.38
C GLN A 148 9.91 34.58 1.39
N ASP A 149 8.86 35.28 0.96
CA ASP A 149 8.07 36.20 1.79
C ASP A 149 6.72 35.61 2.26
N THR A 150 6.40 34.37 1.89
CA THR A 150 5.11 33.75 2.22
C THR A 150 5.31 32.72 3.34
N LEU A 151 4.69 32.94 4.50
CA LEU A 151 4.65 31.94 5.56
C LEU A 151 3.92 30.69 5.03
N MET A 152 4.62 29.56 4.95
CA MET A 152 4.04 28.30 4.46
C MET A 152 3.06 27.68 5.46
N GLY A 153 3.36 27.86 6.75
CA GLY A 153 2.54 27.35 7.83
C GLY A 153 1.42 28.31 8.22
N VAL A 154 0.50 27.83 9.07
CA VAL A 154 -0.53 28.68 9.66
C VAL A 154 0.17 29.72 10.54
N PRO A 155 0.00 31.04 10.28
CA PRO A 155 0.67 32.06 11.07
C PRO A 155 0.15 32.04 12.51
N THR A 156 1.04 32.25 13.47
CA THR A 156 0.72 32.33 14.89
C THR A 156 0.23 33.71 15.31
N GLY A 157 0.35 34.72 14.44
CA GLY A 157 0.04 36.11 14.73
C GLY A 157 1.17 36.88 15.45
N PHE A 158 2.22 36.17 15.87
CA PHE A 158 3.42 36.76 16.45
C PHE A 158 4.52 36.82 15.40
N THR A 159 4.76 38.00 14.80
CA THR A 159 5.70 38.19 13.68
C THR A 159 7.10 37.60 13.93
N PHE A 160 7.61 37.72 15.16
CA PHE A 160 8.92 37.15 15.51
C PHE A 160 8.91 35.62 15.53
N LEU A 161 7.85 35.01 16.07
CA LEU A 161 7.69 33.56 16.13
C LEU A 161 7.45 32.98 14.73
N ASP A 162 6.65 33.67 13.91
CA ASP A 162 6.36 33.29 12.54
C ASP A 162 7.61 33.37 11.65
N ARG A 163 8.47 34.38 11.84
CA ARG A 163 9.76 34.44 11.15
C ARG A 163 10.71 33.32 11.58
N LEU A 164 10.65 32.88 12.84
CA LEU A 164 11.52 31.82 13.35
C LEU A 164 11.05 30.43 12.89
N LEU A 165 9.74 30.19 12.87
CA LEU A 165 9.15 28.88 12.57
C LEU A 165 8.71 28.72 11.10
N GLY A 166 8.56 29.82 10.35
CA GLY A 166 7.93 29.80 9.02
C GLY A 166 6.40 29.57 9.09
N GLY A 167 5.80 29.82 10.26
CA GLY A 167 4.42 29.42 10.60
C GLY A 167 4.31 27.99 11.11
N LEU A 168 3.12 27.59 11.57
CA LEU A 168 2.84 26.23 12.05
C LEU A 168 2.67 25.27 10.87
N GLN A 169 3.59 24.31 10.73
CA GLN A 169 3.62 23.40 9.59
C GLN A 169 2.57 22.29 9.70
N LYS A 170 2.04 21.88 8.54
CA LYS A 170 1.14 20.72 8.45
C LYS A 170 1.91 19.45 8.81
N SER A 171 1.29 18.57 9.59
CA SER A 171 1.83 17.29 10.07
C SER A 171 2.80 17.36 11.26
N ASP A 172 3.11 18.55 11.78
CA ASP A 172 3.91 18.70 13.00
C ASP A 172 3.05 18.59 14.27
N LEU A 173 3.60 17.93 15.30
CA LEU A 173 3.05 17.98 16.67
C LEU A 173 3.77 19.08 17.46
N ILE A 174 3.09 20.20 17.70
CA ILE A 174 3.64 21.34 18.44
C ILE A 174 3.24 21.24 19.91
N ILE A 175 4.23 21.20 20.81
CA ILE A 175 4.00 21.07 22.27
C ILE A 175 4.30 22.41 22.96
N LEU A 176 3.27 23.00 23.59
CA LEU A 176 3.42 24.20 24.41
C LEU A 176 3.55 23.84 25.90
N ALA A 177 4.77 23.91 26.46
CA ALA A 177 5.05 23.60 27.86
C ALA A 177 5.45 24.86 28.65
N ALA A 178 4.81 25.09 29.80
CA ALA A 178 5.17 26.16 30.74
C ALA A 178 4.75 25.79 32.18
N ARG A 179 5.37 26.43 33.19
CA ARG A 179 4.98 26.26 34.60
C ARG A 179 3.54 26.77 34.85
N PRO A 180 2.86 26.31 35.92
CA PRO A 180 1.57 26.85 36.32
C PRO A 180 1.62 28.38 36.47
N ALA A 181 0.54 29.06 36.08
CA ALA A 181 0.40 30.53 36.06
C ALA A 181 1.33 31.32 35.10
N MET A 182 2.06 30.66 34.18
CA MET A 182 2.92 31.34 33.18
C MET A 182 2.19 31.74 31.87
N GLY A 183 0.85 31.61 31.81
CA GLY A 183 0.08 32.09 30.66
C GLY A 183 0.02 31.15 29.44
N LYS A 184 0.35 29.85 29.57
CA LYS A 184 0.24 28.87 28.46
C LYS A 184 -1.13 28.86 27.76
N THR A 185 -2.21 29.00 28.53
CA THR A 185 -3.57 28.96 28.00
C THR A 185 -3.87 30.26 27.24
N SER A 186 -3.45 31.40 27.78
CA SER A 186 -3.58 32.70 27.11
C SER A 186 -2.82 32.72 25.79
N LEU A 187 -1.59 32.22 25.75
CA LEU A 187 -0.82 32.13 24.51
C LEU A 187 -1.50 31.22 23.47
N ALA A 188 -1.96 30.04 23.87
CA ALA A 188 -2.65 29.12 22.97
C ALA A 188 -3.94 29.73 22.38
N LEU A 189 -4.70 30.48 23.18
CA LEU A 189 -5.90 31.16 22.71
C LEU A 189 -5.60 32.31 21.73
N ASN A 190 -4.53 33.08 21.97
CA ASN A 190 -4.12 34.15 21.04
C ASN A 190 -3.66 33.59 19.69
N VAL A 191 -3.00 32.42 19.68
CA VAL A 191 -2.59 31.75 18.43
C VAL A 191 -3.77 31.15 17.67
N ALA A 192 -4.84 30.75 18.38
CA ALA A 192 -6.02 30.13 17.79
C ALA A 192 -7.07 31.14 17.28
N GLN A 193 -6.92 32.42 17.64
CA GLN A 193 -7.84 33.50 17.28
C GLN A 193 -7.53 34.07 15.90
#